data_AF-A0A956MUN6-F1
#
_entry.id   AF-A0A956MUN6-F1
#
_cell.length_a   1.000
_cell.length_b   1.000
_cell.length_c   1.000
_cell.angle_alpha   90.00
_cell.angle_beta   90.00
_cell.angle_gamma   90.00
#
_symmetry.space_group_name_H-M   'P 1'
#
loop_
_entity.id
_entity.type
_entity.pdbx_description
1 polymer ?
#
loop_
_entity_poly.entity_id
_entity_poly.type
_entity_poly.pdbx_seq_one_letter_code
_entity_poly.pdbx_strand_id
1 'polypeptide(L)' 'MQALRRLIYMSMALGMLALLAMLLGALALIDVEHGESNLALEWGVVRAAALLILKFIALALITLRRILKTLPECED' A
#
# COMPACT_ATOMS: atom_id res chain seq x y z
N MET A 1 -18.30 -10.33 12.99
CA MET A 1 -17.09 -9.54 13.39
C MET A 1 -15.74 -10.17 12.99
N GLN A 2 -15.58 -11.50 12.88
CA GLN A 2 -14.28 -12.13 12.55
C GLN A 2 -13.70 -11.70 11.19
N ALA A 3 -14.54 -11.56 10.16
CA ALA A 3 -14.10 -11.09 8.84
C ALA A 3 -13.53 -9.66 8.85
N LEU A 4 -14.07 -8.78 9.70
CA LEU A 4 -13.60 -7.40 9.84
C LEU A 4 -12.23 -7.35 10.51
N ARG A 5 -12.01 -8.14 11.59
CA ARG A 5 -10.69 -8.29 12.21
C ARG A 5 -9.64 -8.76 11.21
N ARG A 6 -9.97 -9.77 10.38
CA ARG A 6 -9.05 -10.27 9.34
C ARG A 6 -8.71 -9.17 8.30
N LEU A 7 -9.69 -8.35 7.91
CA LEU A 7 -9.47 -7.19 7.02
C LEU A 7 -8.58 -6.12 7.63
N ILE A 8 -8.73 -5.84 8.93
CA ILE A 8 -7.88 -4.90 9.66
C ILE A 8 -6.44 -5.40 9.69
N TYR A 9 -6.20 -6.65 10.09
CA TYR A 9 -4.85 -7.24 10.07
C TYR A 9 -4.23 -7.25 8.67
N MET A 10 -5.00 -7.61 7.64
CA MET A 10 -4.52 -7.55 6.25
C MET A 10 -4.18 -6.13 5.81
N SER A 11 -4.96 -5.13 6.23
CA SER A 11 -4.67 -3.73 5.93
C SER A 11 -3.42 -3.25 6.64
N MET A 12 -3.20 -3.64 7.91
CA MET A 12 -1.96 -3.32 8.63
C MET A 12 -0.73 -3.97 7.98
N ALA A 13 -0.82 -5.24 7.61
CA ALA A 13 0.26 -5.95 6.92
C ALA A 13 0.56 -5.33 5.54
N LEU A 14 -0.47 -5.02 4.74
CA LEU A 14 -0.27 -4.31 3.48
C LEU A 14 0.31 -2.90 3.68
N GLY A 15 -0.07 -2.20 4.75
CA GLY A 15 0.47 -0.88 5.06
C GLY A 15 1.97 -0.94 5.36
N MET A 16 2.40 -1.94 6.12
CA MET A 16 3.82 -2.14 6.40
C MET A 16 4.60 -2.51 5.13
N LEU A 17 4.03 -3.36 4.27
CA LEU A 17 4.59 -3.67 2.95
C LEU A 17 4.64 -2.44 2.03
N ALA A 18 3.64 -1.55 2.09
CA ALA A 18 3.60 -0.32 1.30
C ALA A 18 4.69 0.68 1.72
N LEU A 19 4.97 0.80 3.02
CA LEU A 19 6.09 1.61 3.52
C LEU A 19 7.45 1.08 3.02
N LEU A 20 7.66 -0.24 3.09
CA LEU A 20 8.86 -0.88 2.56
C LEU A 20 8.99 -0.69 1.05
N ALA A 21 7.89 -0.87 0.31
CA ALA A 21 7.86 -0.65 -1.13
C ALA A 21 8.14 0.82 -1.51
N MET A 22 7.64 1.77 -0.74
CA MET A 22 7.92 3.20 -0.95
C MET A 22 9.41 3.51 -0.74
N LEU A 23 10.02 2.96 0.32
CA LEU A 23 11.44 3.13 0.58
C LEU A 23 12.31 2.54 -0.54
N LEU A 24 11.98 1.31 -0.97
CA LEU A 24 12.67 0.65 -2.09
C LEU A 24 12.46 1.39 -3.42
N GLY A 25 11.27 1.91 -3.67
CA GLY A 25 10.97 2.74 -4.83
C GLY A 25 11.74 4.06 -4.83
N ALA A 26 11.90 4.69 -3.67
CA ALA A 26 12.69 5.92 -3.52
C ALA A 26 14.18 5.66 -3.76
N LEU A 27 14.73 4.56 -3.22
CA LEU A 27 16.10 4.14 -3.46
C LEU A 27 16.35 3.82 -4.94
N ALA A 28 15.43 3.12 -5.60
CA ALA A 28 15.53 2.84 -7.04
C ALA A 28 15.44 4.13 -7.88
N LEU A 29 14.62 5.11 -7.48
CA LEU A 29 14.56 6.40 -8.18
C LEU A 29 15.88 7.17 -8.08
N ILE A 30 16.53 7.11 -6.92
CA ILE A 30 17.84 7.72 -6.69
C ILE A 30 18.89 7.01 -7.56
N ASP A 31 18.84 5.68 -7.68
CA ASP A 31 19.75 4.90 -8.53
C ASP A 31 19.60 5.28 -10.03
N VAL A 32 18.35 5.40 -10.51
CA VAL A 32 18.03 5.88 -11.88
C VAL A 32 18.63 7.25 -12.16
N GLU A 33 18.59 8.17 -11.17
CA GLU A 33 19.11 9.54 -11.31
C GLU A 33 20.63 9.58 -11.50
N HIS A 34 21.35 8.61 -10.93
CA HIS A 34 22.82 8.53 -11.02
C HIS A 34 23.31 7.86 -12.32
N GLY A 35 22.41 7.41 -13.20
CA GLY A 35 22.74 6.99 -14.57
C GLY A 35 23.29 5.57 -14.70
N GLU A 36 22.94 4.66 -13.79
CA GLU A 36 23.33 3.24 -13.89
C GLU A 36 22.76 2.57 -15.16
N SER A 37 23.52 1.60 -15.66
CA SER A 37 23.35 1.03 -17.01
C SER A 37 22.10 0.17 -17.23
N ASN A 38 21.32 -0.16 -16.20
CA ASN A 38 20.22 -1.12 -16.30
C ASN A 38 18.86 -0.59 -15.80
N LEU A 39 18.48 0.56 -16.37
CA LEU A 39 17.20 1.25 -16.19
C LEU A 39 15.96 0.32 -16.21
N ALA A 40 15.98 -0.78 -16.96
CA ALA A 40 14.82 -1.69 -17.07
C ALA A 40 14.44 -2.35 -15.73
N LEU A 41 15.42 -2.68 -14.89
CA LEU A 41 15.19 -3.34 -13.61
C LEU A 41 14.66 -2.35 -12.57
N GLU A 42 15.28 -1.17 -12.51
CA GLU A 42 14.93 -0.07 -11.60
C GLU A 42 13.50 0.44 -11.86
N TRP A 43 13.13 0.69 -13.12
CA TRP A 43 11.75 1.03 -13.49
C TRP A 43 10.76 -0.10 -13.18
N GLY A 44 11.20 -1.36 -13.22
CA GLY A 44 10.44 -2.51 -12.78
C GLY A 44 10.11 -2.44 -11.28
N VAL A 45 11.11 -2.13 -10.45
CA VAL A 45 10.95 -1.95 -8.99
C VAL A 45 10.02 -0.79 -8.68
N VAL A 46 10.18 0.35 -9.37
CA VAL A 46 9.32 1.53 -9.20
C VAL A 46 7.86 1.22 -9.55
N ARG A 47 7.61 0.53 -10.67
CA ARG A 47 6.26 0.11 -11.07
C ARG A 47 5.65 -0.88 -10.08
N ALA A 48 6.43 -1.85 -9.61
CA ALA A 48 5.99 -2.82 -8.61
C ALA A 48 5.63 -2.13 -7.29
N ALA A 49 6.45 -1.18 -6.84
CA ALA A 49 6.19 -0.37 -5.65
C ALA A 49 4.91 0.46 -5.80
N ALA A 50 4.74 1.15 -6.93
CA ALA A 50 3.54 1.94 -7.22
C ALA A 50 2.26 1.06 -7.20
N LEU A 51 2.31 -0.12 -7.82
CA LEU A 51 1.18 -1.06 -7.80
C LEU A 51 0.86 -1.57 -6.39
N LEU A 52 1.89 -1.84 -5.57
CA LEU A 52 1.71 -2.31 -4.20
C LEU A 52 1.08 -1.22 -3.33
N ILE A 53 1.52 0.03 -3.47
CA ILE A 53 0.94 1.19 -2.80
C ILE A 53 -0.52 1.40 -3.22
N LEU A 54 -0.82 1.35 -4.53
CA LEU A 54 -2.20 1.46 -5.03
C LEU A 54 -3.12 0.39 -4.46
N LYS A 55 -2.64 -0.87 -4.40
CA LYS A 55 -3.39 -1.97 -3.78
C LYS A 55 -3.63 -1.73 -2.29
N PHE A 56 -2.64 -1.22 -1.56
CA PHE A 56 -2.81 -0.86 -0.16
C PHE A 56 -3.86 0.24 0.03
N ILE A 57 -3.79 1.33 -0.75
CA ILE A 57 -4.76 2.42 -0.69
C ILE A 57 -6.18 1.90 -0.97
N ALA A 58 -6.35 1.10 -2.02
CA ALA A 58 -7.65 0.51 -2.35
C ALA A 58 -8.19 -0.36 -1.21
N LEU A 59 -7.35 -1.20 -0.61
CA LEU A 59 -7.74 -2.06 0.51
C LEU A 59 -8.08 -1.25 1.77
N ALA A 60 -7.30 -0.21 2.07
CA ALA A 60 -7.56 0.70 3.19
C ALA A 60 -8.91 1.42 3.03
N LEU A 61 -9.23 1.92 1.84
CA LEU A 61 -10.53 2.54 1.54
C LEU A 61 -11.69 1.55 1.68
N ILE A 62 -11.51 0.30 1.24
CA ILE A 62 -12.52 -0.75 1.41
C ILE A 62 -12.74 -1.07 2.89
N THR A 63 -11.67 -1.21 3.67
CA THR A 63 -11.73 -1.45 5.11
C THR A 63 -12.46 -0.30 5.81
N LEU A 64 -12.12 0.95 5.48
CA LEU A 64 -12.77 2.14 6.04
C LEU A 64 -14.27 2.19 5.71
N ARG A 65 -14.64 1.95 4.43
CA ARG A 65 -16.05 1.88 4.01
C ARG A 65 -16.81 0.77 4.73
N ARG A 66 -16.18 -0.37 4.98
CA ARG A 66 -16.82 -1.48 5.72
C ARG A 66 -17.01 -1.14 7.19
N ILE A 67 -16.00 -0.52 7.83
CA ILE A 67 -16.10 -0.05 9.21
C ILE A 67 -17.22 0.96 9.34
N LEU A 68 -17.28 1.97 8.45
CA LEU A 68 -18.31 3.01 8.47
C LEU A 68 -19.74 2.45 8.35
N LYS A 69 -19.95 1.41 7.53
CA LYS A 69 -21.24 0.72 7.42
C LYS A 69 -21.60 -0.16 8.62
N THR A 70 -20.63 -0.52 9.46
CA THR A 70 -20.84 -1.33 10.66
C THR A 70 -20.86 -0.52 11.95
N LEU A 71 -20.52 0.76 11.90
CA LEU A 71 -20.74 1.65 13.03
C LEU A 71 -22.26 1.87 13.13
N PRO A 72 -22.88 1.60 14.30
CA PRO A 72 -24.24 2.11 14.53
C PRO A 72 -24.17 3.63 14.37
N GLU A 73 -25.16 4.20 13.68
CA GLU A 73 -25.33 5.66 13.67
C GLU A 73 -25.32 6.08 15.14
N CYS A 74 -24.36 6.91 15.53
CA CYS A 74 -24.36 7.50 16.86
C CYS A 74 -25.58 8.42 16.87
N GLU A 75 -26.72 7.91 17.32
CA GLU A 75 -27.88 8.72 17.66
C GLU A 75 -27.41 9.70 18.74
N ASP A 76 -27.51 11.00 18.42
CA ASP A 76 -27.01 12.14 19.18
C ASP A 76 -27.55 12.23 20.62
#